data_AF-A0A519RV44-F1
#
_entry.id   AF-A0A519RV44-F1
#
_cell.length_a   1.000
_cell.length_b   1.000
_cell.length_c   1.000
_cell.angle_alpha   90.00
_cell.angle_beta   90.00
_cell.angle_gamma   90.00
#
_symmetry.space_group_name_H-M   'P 1'
#
loop_
_entity.id
_entity.type
_entity.pdbx_description
1 polymer ?
#
loop_
_entity_poly.entity_id
_entity_poly.type
_entity_poly.pdbx_seq_one_letter_code
_entity_poly.pdbx_strand_id
1 'polypeptide(L)'
;MFLLTTILGFIALLVLDLLLAAVTMYIAYSHGHSRGKWFLLGMVLPFVSIFIALAVAIRDERRAEAARHGAPKPVPEPGEF
;
A
#
# COMPACT_ATOMS: atom_id res chain seq x y z
N MET A 1 4.50 29.80 -4.65
CA MET A 1 4.73 29.17 -3.33
C MET A 1 4.34 27.69 -3.32
N PHE A 2 3.09 27.35 -3.68
CA PHE A 2 2.61 25.95 -3.73
C PHE A 2 3.46 24.99 -4.58
N LEU A 3 3.80 25.38 -5.83
CA LEU A 3 4.61 24.53 -6.72
C LEU A 3 6.00 24.22 -6.13
N LEU A 4 6.67 25.22 -5.55
CA LEU A 4 7.99 25.06 -4.94
C LEU A 4 7.91 24.12 -3.73
N THR A 5 6.91 24.27 -2.86
CA THR A 5 6.72 23.39 -1.70
C THR A 5 6.43 21.95 -2.12
N THR A 6 5.64 21.73 -3.17
CA THR A 6 5.36 20.39 -3.72
C THR A 6 6.63 19.74 -4.28
N ILE A 7 7.44 20.49 -5.03
CA ILE A 7 8.70 20.00 -5.59
C ILE A 7 9.67 19.62 -4.46
N LEU A 8 9.84 20.49 -3.45
CA LEU A 8 10.71 20.20 -2.30
C LEU A 8 10.22 18.99 -1.51
N GLY A 9 8.91 18.86 -1.30
CA GLY A 9 8.32 17.69 -0.66
C GLY A 9 8.60 16.41 -1.42
N PHE A 10 8.44 16.42 -2.75
CA PHE A 10 8.74 15.27 -3.59
C PHE A 10 10.22 14.87 -3.53
N ILE A 11 11.13 15.84 -3.59
CA ILE A 11 12.57 15.60 -3.45
C ILE A 11 12.89 15.01 -2.08
N ALA A 12 12.31 15.54 -1.00
CA ALA A 12 12.53 15.03 0.35
C ALA A 12 12.06 13.57 0.49
N LEU A 13 10.92 13.23 -0.10
CA LEU A 13 10.41 11.85 -0.12
C LEU A 13 11.32 10.91 -0.92
N LEU A 14 11.84 11.35 -2.07
CA LEU A 14 12.80 10.55 -2.85
C LEU A 14 14.12 10.34 -2.09
N VAL A 15 14.63 11.35 -1.40
CA VAL A 15 15.83 11.21 -0.57
C VAL A 15 15.58 10.23 0.58
N LEU A 16 14.42 10.32 1.24
CA LEU A 16 14.04 9.39 2.29
C LEU A 16 13.96 7.94 1.77
N ASP A 17 13.34 7.74 0.60
CA ASP A 17 13.25 6.43 -0.06
C ASP A 17 14.64 5.84 -0.34
N LEU A 18 15.55 6.64 -0.91
CA LEU A 18 16.94 6.22 -1.17
C LEU A 18 17.68 5.84 0.12
N LEU A 19 17.48 6.58 1.21
CA LEU A 19 18.07 6.26 2.50
C LEU A 19 17.53 4.94 3.07
N LEU A 20 16.22 4.71 2.98
CA LEU A 20 15.61 3.45 3.41
C LEU A 20 16.12 2.28 2.57
N ALA A 21 16.17 2.43 1.25
CA ALA A 21 16.73 1.43 0.35
C ALA A 21 18.20 1.13 0.66
N ALA A 22 18.99 2.14 1.03
CA ALA A 22 20.37 1.97 1.47
C ALA A 22 20.48 1.18 2.78
N VAL A 23 19.56 1.41 3.73
CA VAL A 23 19.49 0.62 4.97
C VAL A 23 19.14 -0.84 4.66
N THR A 24 18.13 -1.09 3.79
CA THR A 24 17.77 -2.45 3.35
C THR A 24 18.97 -3.15 2.69
N MET A 25 19.67 -2.46 1.80
CA MET A 25 20.91 -2.94 1.18
C MET A 25 21.97 -3.29 2.22
N TYR A 26 22.20 -2.40 3.20
CA TYR A 26 23.21 -2.58 4.22
C TYR A 26 22.93 -3.82 5.07
N ILE A 27 21.69 -3.98 5.52
CA ILE A 27 21.26 -5.17 6.29
C ILE A 27 21.46 -6.44 5.46
N ALA A 28 21.03 -6.46 4.20
CA ALA A 28 21.18 -7.66 3.39
C ALA A 28 22.66 -7.98 3.10
N TYR A 29 23.47 -6.95 2.85
CA TYR A 29 24.89 -7.10 2.59
C TYR A 29 25.65 -7.62 3.83
N SER A 30 25.27 -7.18 5.03
CA SER A 30 25.89 -7.69 6.27
C SER A 30 25.60 -9.19 6.52
N HIS A 31 24.61 -9.75 5.83
CA HIS A 31 24.27 -11.18 5.85
C HIS A 31 24.77 -11.94 4.60
N GLY A 32 25.68 -11.35 3.81
CA GLY A 32 26.29 -12.01 2.65
C GLY A 32 25.46 -11.97 1.36
N HIS A 33 24.37 -11.20 1.32
CA HIS A 33 23.59 -11.03 0.10
C HIS A 33 24.11 -9.88 -0.79
N SER A 34 23.69 -9.88 -2.06
CA SER A 34 24.14 -8.89 -3.05
C SER A 34 23.59 -7.49 -2.79
N ARG A 35 24.47 -6.47 -2.73
CA ARG A 35 24.10 -5.06 -2.50
C ARG A 35 23.02 -4.55 -3.47
N GLY A 36 23.28 -4.67 -4.78
CA GLY A 36 22.41 -4.07 -5.81
C GLY A 36 20.99 -4.62 -5.83
N LYS A 37 20.80 -5.94 -5.64
CA LYS A 37 19.46 -6.54 -5.65
C LYS A 37 18.60 -6.01 -4.50
N TRP A 38 19.17 -5.90 -3.31
CA TRP A 38 18.45 -5.47 -2.12
C TRP A 38 18.24 -3.95 -2.07
N PHE A 39 19.16 -3.17 -2.63
CA PHE A 39 18.94 -1.74 -2.86
C PHE A 39 17.78 -1.50 -3.83
N LEU A 40 17.80 -2.16 -5.00
CA LEU A 40 16.72 -2.04 -5.99
C LEU A 40 15.40 -2.53 -5.43
N LEU A 41 15.41 -3.62 -4.65
CA LEU A 41 14.22 -4.09 -3.94
C LEU A 41 13.69 -3.00 -3.01
N GLY A 42 14.54 -2.39 -2.19
CA GLY A 42 14.18 -1.30 -1.29
C GLY A 42 13.54 -0.10 -2.01
N MET A 43 14.08 0.30 -3.17
CA MET A 43 13.52 1.41 -3.96
C MET A 43 12.17 1.05 -4.62
N VAL A 44 12.01 -0.19 -5.10
CA VAL A 44 10.82 -0.58 -5.88
C VAL A 44 9.64 -0.96 -4.98
N LEU A 45 9.93 -1.46 -3.78
CA LEU A 45 8.93 -2.01 -2.85
C LEU A 45 7.80 -1.03 -2.51
N PRO A 46 8.04 0.27 -2.24
CA PRO A 46 6.97 1.23 -1.93
C PRO A 46 6.01 1.45 -3.10
N PHE A 47 6.48 1.34 -4.35
CA PHE A 47 5.62 1.46 -5.51
C PHE A 47 4.75 0.21 -5.68
N VAL A 48 5.33 -0.97 -5.48
CA VAL A 48 4.60 -2.24 -5.56
C VAL A 48 3.57 -2.36 -4.42
N SER A 49 3.89 -1.86 -3.22
CA SER A 49 3.02 -1.95 -2.05
C SER A 49 1.69 -1.19 -2.24
N ILE A 50 1.67 -0.11 -3.03
CA ILE A 50 0.45 0.64 -3.36
C ILE A 50 -0.55 -0.28 -4.09
N PHE A 51 -0.08 -1.05 -5.07
CA PHE A 51 -0.95 -1.98 -5.81
C PHE A 51 -1.47 -3.10 -4.93
N ILE A 52 -0.64 -3.60 -4.01
CA ILE A 52 -1.05 -4.61 -3.03
C ILE A 52 -2.13 -4.04 -2.12
N ALA A 53 -1.93 -2.83 -1.57
CA ALA A 53 -2.91 -2.17 -0.71
C ALA A 53 -4.25 -1.95 -1.45
N LEU A 54 -4.20 -1.52 -2.72
CA LEU A 54 -5.39 -1.36 -3.54
C LEU A 54 -6.11 -2.69 -3.78
N ALA A 55 -5.36 -3.75 -4.11
CA ALA A 55 -5.94 -5.08 -4.31
C ALA A 55 -6.60 -5.63 -3.03
N VAL A 56 -6.00 -5.38 -1.87
CA VAL A 56 -6.57 -5.72 -0.57
C VAL A 56 -7.86 -4.92 -0.30
N ALA A 57 -7.84 -3.60 -0.53
CA ALA A 57 -9.02 -2.76 -0.36
C ALA A 57 -10.21 -3.24 -1.21
N ILE A 58 -9.98 -3.52 -2.50
CA ILE A 58 -11.01 -4.06 -3.40
C ILE A 58 -11.53 -5.42 -2.93
N ARG A 59 -10.63 -6.29 -2.45
CA ARG A 59 -11.03 -7.61 -1.92
C ARG A 59 -11.91 -7.48 -0.68
N ASP A 60 -11.59 -6.55 0.20
CA ASP A 60 -12.33 -6.31 1.43
C ASP A 60 -13.70 -5.70 1.14
N GLU A 61 -13.80 -4.77 0.19
CA GLU A 61 -15.09 -4.24 -0.31
C GLU A 61 -15.99 -5.35 -0.85
N ARG A 62 -15.46 -6.22 -1.72
CA ARG A 62 -16.23 -7.36 -2.28
C ARG A 62 -16.71 -8.33 -1.21
N ARG A 63 -15.89 -8.58 -0.16
CA ARG A 63 -16.29 -9.41 0.98
C ARG A 63 -17.40 -8.76 1.79
N ALA A 64 -17.33 -7.44 2.00
CA ALA A 64 -18.37 -6.68 2.68
C ALA A 64 -19.69 -6.67 1.88
N GLU A 65 -19.63 -6.50 0.56
CA GLU A 65 -20.80 -6.59 -0.33
C GLU A 65 -21.44 -7.98 -0.30
N ALA A 66 -20.63 -9.04 -0.39
CA ALA A 66 -21.13 -10.42 -0.30
C ALA A 66 -21.83 -10.69 1.04
N ALA A 67 -21.31 -10.16 2.15
CA ALA A 67 -21.95 -10.26 3.46
C ALA A 67 -23.29 -9.49 3.52
N ARG A 68 -23.38 -8.32 2.85
CA ARG A 68 -24.62 -7.53 2.77
C ARG A 68 -25.68 -8.17 1.88
N HIS A 69 -25.28 -8.72 0.74
CA HIS A 69 -26.20 -9.40 -0.20
C HIS A 69 -26.57 -10.82 0.23
N GLY A 70 -25.78 -11.45 1.11
CA GLY A 70 -26.10 -12.72 1.75
C GLY A 70 -27.00 -12.58 2.99
N ALA A 71 -27.26 -11.37 3.48
CA ALA A 71 -28.21 -11.15 4.56
C ALA A 71 -29.65 -11.32 4.01
N PRO A 72 -30.49 -12.18 4.62
CA PRO A 72 -31.89 -12.30 4.20
C PRO A 72 -32.55 -10.93 4.29
N LYS A 73 -33.27 -10.53 3.24
CA LYS A 73 -34.13 -9.35 3.28
C LYS A 73 -35.05 -9.50 4.50
N PRO A 74 -35.12 -8.53 5.43
CA PRO A 74 -36.04 -8.63 6.56
C PRO A 74 -37.44 -8.85 5.98
N VAL A 75 -38.06 -9.94 6.40
CA VAL A 75 -39.44 -10.28 6.00
C VAL A 75 -40.32 -9.16 6.56
N PRO A 76 -41.09 -8.43 5.73
CA PRO A 76 -42.03 -7.45 6.25
C PRO A 76 -43.00 -8.17 7.19
N GLU A 77 -43.11 -7.71 8.44
CA GLU A 77 -44.11 -8.25 9.34
C GLU A 77 -45.51 -7.95 8.75
N PRO A 78 -46.41 -8.96 8.71
CA PRO A 78 -47.77 -8.75 8.20
C PRO A 78 -48.50 -7.73 9.10
N GLY A 79 -48.55 -6.46 8.68
CA GLY A 79 -49.19 -5.40 9.46
C GLY A 79 -48.80 -3.97 9.10
N GLU A 80 -47.71 -3.73 8.38
CA GLU A 80 -47.35 -2.37 7.96
C GLU A 80 -48.02 -1.99 6.63
N PHE A 81 -49.20 -1.36 6.76
CA PHE A 81 -49.79 -0.44 5.77
C PHE A 81 -49.75 0.98 6.33
#